data_AF-A0A8I1T8U3-F1
#
_entry.id   AF-A0A8I1T8U3-F1
#
_cell.length_a   1.000
_cell.length_b   1.000
_cell.length_c   1.000
_cell.angle_alpha   90.00
_cell.angle_beta   90.00
_cell.angle_gamma   90.00
#
_symmetry.space_group_name_H-M   'P 1'
#
loop_
_entity.id
_entity.type
_entity.pdbx_description
1 polymer ?
#
loop_
_entity_poly.entity_id
_entity_poly.type
_entity_poly.pdbx_seq_one_letter_code
_entity_poly.pdbx_strand_id
1 'polypeptide(L)'
;MSLIVPAIFLLALAVILPLYAMYFISLHRFGKEFRQFHPGLYEKLLATGRPSLSPVNGNYRAFQAIQSGKVSVEALNPLVLSSYRLARKRLLLGLSCFMVLLFSGLAISLNK
;
A
#
# COMPACT_ATOMS: atom_id res chain seq x y z
N MET A 1 17.66 32.21 -1.97
CA MET A 1 16.84 31.06 -1.54
C MET A 1 17.52 29.77 -1.97
N SER A 2 17.72 28.81 -1.06
CA SER A 2 18.30 27.52 -1.42
C SER A 2 17.37 26.73 -2.35
N LEU A 3 17.85 26.33 -3.53
CA LEU A 3 17.10 25.55 -4.52
C LEU A 3 16.86 24.08 -4.11
N ILE A 4 17.43 23.67 -2.98
CA ILE A 4 17.41 22.29 -2.50
C ILE A 4 15.99 21.83 -2.16
N VAL A 5 15.22 22.64 -1.42
CA VAL A 5 13.85 22.25 -0.99
C VAL A 5 12.88 22.13 -2.18
N PRO A 6 12.84 23.09 -3.14
CA PRO A 6 12.07 22.93 -4.37
C PRO A 6 12.46 21.69 -5.20
N ALA A 7 13.76 21.39 -5.31
CA ALA A 7 14.23 20.21 -6.04
C ALA A 7 13.76 18.89 -5.38
N ILE A 8 13.84 18.80 -4.04
CA ILE A 8 13.33 17.65 -3.28
C ILE A 8 11.83 17.47 -3.50
N PHE A 9 11.06 18.57 -3.45
CA PHE A 9 9.62 18.54 -3.68
C PHE A 9 9.27 17.99 -5.07
N LEU A 10 9.91 18.50 -6.12
CA LEU A 10 9.67 18.05 -7.50
C LEU A 10 10.08 16.58 -7.70
N LEU A 11 11.20 16.16 -7.12
CA LEU A 11 11.65 14.77 -7.22
C LEU A 11 10.68 13.82 -6.50
N ALA A 12 10.22 14.19 -5.31
CA ALA A 12 9.23 13.40 -4.59
C ALA A 12 7.89 13.32 -5.35
N LEU A 13 7.48 14.42 -6.01
CA LEU A 13 6.29 14.47 -6.85
C LEU A 13 6.42 13.55 -8.07
N ALA A 14 7.60 13.50 -8.70
CA ALA A 14 7.84 12.61 -9.83
C ALA A 14 7.85 11.13 -9.42
N VAL A 15 8.35 10.82 -8.21
CA VAL A 15 8.51 9.44 -7.71
C VAL A 15 7.22 8.87 -7.10
N ILE A 16 6.32 9.70 -6.57
CA ILE A 16 5.11 9.19 -5.90
C ILE A 16 4.16 8.45 -6.86
N LEU A 17 4.04 8.92 -8.11
CA LEU A 17 3.17 8.32 -9.11
C LEU A 17 3.57 6.87 -9.47
N PRO A 18 4.84 6.57 -9.85
CA PRO A 18 5.25 5.19 -10.10
C PRO A 18 5.20 4.33 -8.83
N LEU A 19 5.51 4.89 -7.64
CA LEU A 19 5.35 4.15 -6.37
C LEU A 19 3.90 3.72 -6.13
N TYR A 20 2.95 4.61 -6.41
CA TYR A 20 1.53 4.35 -6.29
C TYR A 20 1.09 3.23 -7.25
N ALA A 21 1.48 3.31 -8.53
CA ALA A 21 1.20 2.25 -9.50
C ALA A 21 1.81 0.91 -9.08
N MET A 22 3.07 0.90 -8.63
CA MET A 22 3.74 -0.30 -8.13
C MET A 22 3.03 -0.89 -6.91
N TYR A 23 2.51 -0.06 -6.01
CA TYR A 23 1.74 -0.51 -4.86
C TYR A 23 0.47 -1.26 -5.31
N PHE A 24 -0.33 -0.69 -6.23
CA PHE A 24 -1.54 -1.35 -6.72
C PHE A 24 -1.25 -2.68 -7.44
N ILE A 25 -0.18 -2.74 -8.23
CA ILE A 25 0.26 -3.98 -8.88
C ILE A 25 0.59 -5.04 -7.82
N SER A 26 1.34 -4.67 -6.78
CA SER A 26 1.66 -5.58 -5.68
C SER A 26 0.44 -6.01 -4.88
N LEU A 27 -0.49 -5.10 -4.61
CA LEU A 27 -1.72 -5.39 -3.90
C LEU A 27 -2.61 -6.36 -4.70
N HIS A 28 -2.69 -6.17 -6.02
CA HIS A 28 -3.40 -7.07 -6.91
C HIS A 28 -2.79 -8.48 -6.91
N ARG A 29 -1.46 -8.57 -7.02
CA ARG A 29 -0.73 -9.83 -6.95
C ARG A 29 -0.95 -10.54 -5.62
N PHE A 30 -0.82 -9.82 -4.50
CA PHE A 30 -1.11 -10.34 -3.17
C PHE A 30 -2.54 -10.91 -3.10
N GLY A 31 -3.53 -10.14 -3.56
CA GLY A 31 -4.92 -10.59 -3.54
C GLY A 31 -5.18 -11.85 -4.36
N LYS A 32 -4.54 -11.97 -5.52
CA LYS A 32 -4.60 -13.18 -6.36
C LYS A 32 -4.03 -14.39 -5.63
N GLU A 33 -2.83 -14.26 -5.06
CA GLU A 33 -2.18 -15.34 -4.32
C GLU A 33 -2.97 -15.70 -3.04
N PHE A 34 -3.48 -14.70 -2.31
CA PHE A 34 -4.28 -14.92 -1.11
C PHE A 34 -5.59 -15.66 -1.43
N ARG A 35 -6.29 -15.29 -2.51
CA ARG A 35 -7.49 -16.00 -2.94
C ARG A 35 -7.21 -17.45 -3.36
N GLN A 36 -6.06 -17.69 -4.00
CA GLN A 36 -5.67 -19.02 -4.45
C GLN A 36 -5.33 -19.96 -3.28
N PHE A 37 -4.56 -19.49 -2.30
CA PHE A 37 -4.08 -20.33 -1.20
C PHE A 37 -4.99 -20.31 0.04
N HIS A 38 -5.82 -19.27 0.20
CA HIS A 38 -6.71 -19.08 1.35
C HIS A 38 -8.14 -18.67 0.92
N PRO A 39 -8.81 -19.45 0.04
CA PRO A 39 -10.11 -19.06 -0.53
C PRO A 39 -11.19 -18.85 0.54
N GLY A 40 -11.30 -19.76 1.51
CA GLY A 40 -12.33 -19.65 2.57
C GLY A 40 -12.13 -18.45 3.50
N LEU A 41 -10.88 -18.07 3.79
CA LEU A 41 -10.59 -16.85 4.55
C LEU A 41 -10.91 -15.60 3.73
N TYR A 42 -10.60 -15.62 2.44
CA TYR A 42 -10.88 -14.51 1.53
C TYR A 42 -12.39 -14.26 1.40
N GLU A 43 -13.19 -15.32 1.24
CA GLU A 43 -14.65 -15.23 1.22
C GLU A 43 -15.22 -14.73 2.55
N LYS A 44 -14.72 -15.22 3.68
CA LYS A 44 -15.14 -14.73 5.00
C LYS A 44 -14.88 -13.22 5.14
N LEU A 45 -13.70 -12.75 4.73
CA LEU A 45 -13.33 -11.33 4.78
C LEU A 45 -14.17 -10.45 3.83
N LEU A 46 -14.60 -11.01 2.70
CA LEU A 46 -15.55 -10.34 1.80
C LEU A 46 -16.94 -10.24 2.43
N ALA A 47 -17.44 -11.34 3.01
CA ALA A 47 -18.76 -11.42 3.63
C ALA A 47 -18.89 -10.52 4.88
N THR A 48 -17.79 -10.29 5.61
CA THR A 48 -17.81 -9.48 6.84
C THR A 48 -17.91 -7.96 6.58
N GLY A 49 -17.98 -7.50 5.33
CA GLY A 49 -18.15 -6.07 5.07
C GLY A 49 -19.07 -5.79 3.90
N ARG A 50 -19.49 -4.51 3.76
CA ARG A 50 -20.46 -4.07 2.75
C ARG A 50 -20.17 -4.68 1.38
N PRO A 51 -21.20 -5.21 0.67
CA PRO A 51 -21.04 -5.72 -0.68
C PRO A 51 -20.45 -4.61 -1.53
N SER A 52 -19.29 -4.89 -2.12
CA SER A 52 -18.54 -3.95 -2.93
C SER A 52 -18.38 -4.54 -4.31
N LEU A 53 -18.78 -3.78 -5.32
CA LEU A 53 -18.67 -4.15 -6.74
C LEU A 53 -17.21 -4.21 -7.23
N SER A 54 -16.22 -3.77 -6.44
CA SER A 54 -14.81 -3.73 -6.86
C SER A 54 -13.99 -4.85 -6.22
N PRO A 55 -13.33 -5.72 -7.03
CA PRO A 55 -12.43 -6.76 -6.52
C PRO A 55 -11.21 -6.19 -5.77
N VAL A 56 -10.87 -4.91 -5.98
CA VAL A 56 -9.77 -4.23 -5.27
C VAL A 56 -10.05 -4.11 -3.76
N ASN A 57 -11.32 -3.95 -3.38
CA ASN A 57 -11.70 -3.84 -1.97
C ASN A 57 -11.47 -5.13 -1.18
N GLY A 58 -11.68 -6.29 -1.81
CA GLY A 58 -11.43 -7.59 -1.16
C GLY A 58 -9.95 -7.79 -0.85
N ASN A 59 -9.08 -7.47 -1.81
CA ASN A 59 -7.63 -7.53 -1.64
C ASN A 59 -7.16 -6.58 -0.55
N TYR A 60 -7.70 -5.36 -0.52
CA TYR A 60 -7.36 -4.37 0.49
C TYR A 60 -7.84 -4.79 1.89
N ARG A 61 -9.04 -5.37 2.03
CA ARG A 61 -9.52 -5.91 3.32
C ARG A 61 -8.66 -7.06 3.83
N ALA A 62 -8.28 -7.98 2.95
CA ALA A 62 -7.37 -9.07 3.32
C ALA A 62 -6.01 -8.53 3.77
N PHE A 63 -5.48 -7.54 3.07
CA PHE A 63 -4.24 -6.86 3.43
C PHE A 63 -4.35 -6.19 4.82
N GLN A 64 -5.44 -5.49 5.10
CA GLN A 64 -5.71 -4.87 6.40
C GLN A 64 -5.94 -5.89 7.52
N ALA A 65 -6.57 -7.03 7.23
CA ALA A 65 -6.80 -8.09 8.22
C ALA A 65 -5.48 -8.70 8.71
N ILE A 66 -4.51 -8.90 7.82
CA ILE A 66 -3.16 -9.31 8.19
C ILE A 66 -2.46 -8.19 8.97
N GLN A 67 -2.55 -6.94 8.51
CA GLN A 67 -1.90 -5.80 9.17
C GLN A 67 -2.42 -5.55 10.58
N SER A 68 -3.71 -5.76 10.83
CA SER A 68 -4.37 -5.60 12.13
C SER A 68 -4.23 -6.83 13.04
N GLY A 69 -3.52 -7.88 12.62
CA GLY A 69 -3.32 -9.10 13.40
C GLY A 69 -4.54 -10.02 13.47
N LYS A 70 -5.62 -9.73 12.72
CA LYS A 70 -6.81 -10.61 12.63
C LYS A 70 -6.53 -11.93 11.92
N VAL A 71 -5.47 -11.96 11.11
CA VAL A 71 -4.95 -13.16 10.45
C VAL A 71 -3.50 -13.33 10.90
N SER A 72 -3.20 -14.47 11.54
CA SER A 72 -1.83 -14.76 11.97
C SER A 72 -0.90 -14.94 10.77
N VAL A 73 0.19 -14.18 10.75
CA VAL A 73 1.20 -14.17 9.67
C VAL A 73 1.90 -15.53 9.54
N GLU A 74 2.01 -16.28 10.63
CA GLU A 74 2.67 -17.58 10.70
C GLU A 74 1.86 -18.69 10.01
N ALA A 75 0.54 -18.51 9.91
CA ALA A 75 -0.35 -19.44 9.23
C ALA A 75 -0.47 -19.17 7.71
N LEU A 76 0.19 -18.13 7.19
CA LEU A 76 0.14 -17.81 5.76
C LEU A 76 1.08 -18.69 4.94
N ASN A 77 0.64 -18.96 3.71
CA ASN A 77 1.50 -19.59 2.71
C ASN A 77 2.70 -18.66 2.42
N PRO A 78 3.94 -19.19 2.29
CA PRO A 78 5.13 -18.39 2.06
C PRO A 78 5.05 -17.44 0.87
N LEU A 79 4.37 -17.84 -0.21
CA LEU A 79 4.16 -17.00 -1.39
C LEU A 79 3.32 -15.77 -1.05
N VAL A 80 2.19 -16.00 -0.37
CA VAL A 80 1.27 -14.93 0.06
C VAL A 80 1.96 -13.99 1.06
N LEU A 81 2.80 -14.54 1.95
CA LEU A 81 3.60 -13.74 2.87
C LEU A 81 4.61 -12.86 2.12
N SER A 82 5.28 -13.41 1.09
CA SER A 82 6.24 -12.66 0.29
C SER A 82 5.59 -11.49 -0.46
N SER A 83 4.42 -11.72 -1.07
CA SER A 83 3.68 -10.69 -1.81
C SER A 83 3.07 -9.64 -0.88
N TYR A 84 2.59 -10.05 0.30
CA TYR A 84 2.18 -9.13 1.37
C TYR A 84 3.34 -8.21 1.78
N ARG A 85 4.52 -8.75 2.08
CA ARG A 85 5.70 -7.96 2.47
C ARG A 85 6.11 -6.98 1.37
N LEU A 86 6.05 -7.39 0.10
CA LEU A 86 6.36 -6.53 -1.03
C LEU A 86 5.35 -5.39 -1.18
N ALA A 87 4.06 -5.68 -1.10
CA ALA A 87 3.00 -4.68 -1.11
C ALA A 87 3.14 -3.69 0.05
N ARG A 88 3.42 -4.19 1.26
CA ARG A 88 3.67 -3.38 2.45
C ARG A 88 4.90 -2.48 2.30
N LYS A 89 5.99 -3.00 1.74
CA LYS A 89 7.21 -2.20 1.47
C LYS A 89 6.90 -1.04 0.52
N ARG A 90 6.16 -1.30 -0.57
CA ARG A 90 5.78 -0.25 -1.53
C ARG A 90 4.85 0.78 -0.92
N LEU A 91 3.89 0.36 -0.09
CA LEU A 91 3.02 1.28 0.65
C LEU A 91 3.83 2.19 1.59
N LEU A 92 4.77 1.62 2.34
CA LEU A 92 5.61 2.39 3.26
C LEU A 92 6.51 3.37 2.50
N LEU A 93 7.12 2.96 1.38
CA LEU A 93 7.89 3.87 0.53
C LEU A 93 7.03 5.01 -0.02
N GLY A 94 5.81 4.69 -0.48
CA GLY A 94 4.85 5.70 -0.92
C GLY A 94 4.48 6.68 0.19
N LEU A 95 4.23 6.18 1.41
CA LEU A 95 3.95 7.00 2.59
C LEU A 95 5.13 7.91 2.95
N SER A 96 6.36 7.37 2.97
CA SER A 96 7.56 8.16 3.23
C SER A 96 7.75 9.25 2.18
N CYS A 97 7.57 8.93 0.90
CA CYS A 97 7.63 9.91 -0.19
C CYS A 97 6.56 11.00 -0.04
N PHE A 98 5.34 10.62 0.34
CA PHE A 98 4.26 11.55 0.62
C PHE A 98 4.58 12.49 1.79
N MET A 99 5.19 11.97 2.86
CA MET A 99 5.64 12.80 3.98
C MET A 99 6.69 13.83 3.54
N VAL A 100 7.66 13.42 2.72
CA VAL A 100 8.66 14.34 2.15
C VAL A 100 7.99 15.44 1.33
N LEU A 101 7.00 15.09 0.49
CA LEU A 101 6.20 16.07 -0.26
C LEU A 101 5.50 17.07 0.65
N LEU A 102 4.83 16.59 1.70
CA LEU A 102 4.11 17.44 2.64
C LEU A 102 5.04 18.43 3.35
N PHE A 103 6.15 17.95 3.92
CA PHE A 103 7.07 18.80 4.67
C PHE A 103 7.84 19.78 3.77
N SER A 104 8.28 19.34 2.59
CA SER A 104 8.95 20.23 1.64
C SER A 104 7.99 21.28 1.07
N GLY A 105 6.74 20.90 0.77
CA GLY A 105 5.70 21.85 0.35
C GLY A 105 5.37 22.88 1.43
N LEU A 106 5.23 22.45 2.69
CA LEU A 106 5.02 23.34 3.82
C LEU A 106 6.20 24.31 4.00
N ALA A 107 7.43 23.81 3.93
CA ALA A 107 8.64 24.64 4.06
C ALA A 107 8.73 25.70 2.95
N ILE A 108 8.38 25.35 1.70
CA ILE A 108 8.31 26.30 0.58
C ILE A 108 7.24 27.37 0.85
N SER A 109 6.08 26.97 1.41
CA SER A 109 4.99 27.89 1.71
C SER A 109 5.32 28.88 2.83
N LEU A 110 6.09 28.46 3.84
CA LEU A 110 6.46 29.30 4.99
C LEU A 110 7.63 30.26 4.70
N ASN A 111 8.47 29.94 3.71
CA ASN A 111 9.59 30.78 3.27
C ASN A 111 9.21 31.76 2.14
N LYS A 112 7.94 31.79 1.72
CA LYS A 112 7.39 32.86 0.88
C LYS A 112 6.99 34.05 1.75
#